data_AF-A0A1A7ZED0-F1
#
_entry.id   AF-A0A1A7ZED0-F1
#
_cell.length_a   1.000
_cell.length_b   1.000
_cell.length_c   1.000
_cell.angle_alpha   90.00
_cell.angle_beta   90.00
_cell.angle_gamma   90.00
#
_symmetry.space_group_name_H-M   'P 1'
#
loop_
_entity.id
_entity.type
_entity.pdbx_description
1 polymer ?
#
loop_
_entity_poly.entity_id
_entity_poly.type
_entity_poly.pdbx_seq_one_letter_code
_entity_poly.pdbx_strand_id
1 'polypeptide(L)'
;ELKRKPGFKVGELSVLTFRRECLQGLVKVVVKLQEKSPLKFQVVRQTACLNPSRMHRDPDWCIRQMKGIVQTFLQGKHLAGGIPAADVIIQQFTSLLSLEGRGEQFRSFQPFKQRVDVFLHLTLSPSYMDLLRFCQSVLLLSRGQDTVERGFSINKE
;
A
#
# COMPACT_ATOMS: atom_id res chain seq x y z
N GLU A 1 -13.54 17.14 -44.74
CA GLU A 1 -14.95 16.69 -44.69
C GLU A 1 -15.02 15.16 -44.81
N LEU A 2 -15.34 14.45 -43.72
CA LEU A 2 -15.58 13.01 -43.76
C LEU A 2 -16.98 12.76 -44.35
N LYS A 3 -17.04 12.29 -45.60
CA LYS A 3 -18.29 11.88 -46.26
C LYS A 3 -19.00 10.80 -45.42
N ARG A 4 -20.08 11.19 -44.77
CA ARG A 4 -21.00 10.30 -44.05
C ARG A 4 -21.74 9.47 -45.10
N LYS A 5 -21.41 8.18 -45.24
CA LYS A 5 -22.18 7.26 -46.09
C LYS A 5 -23.60 7.12 -45.55
N PRO A 6 -24.65 7.22 -46.39
CA PRO A 6 -26.02 7.05 -45.94
C PRO A 6 -26.34 5.55 -45.78
N GLY A 7 -27.01 5.18 -44.69
CA GLY A 7 -27.89 4.01 -44.68
C GLY A 7 -27.53 2.77 -43.83
N PHE A 8 -26.51 2.77 -42.98
CA PHE A 8 -26.35 1.66 -42.02
C PHE A 8 -27.08 1.97 -40.71
N LYS A 9 -28.34 1.52 -40.60
CA LYS A 9 -29.00 1.41 -39.29
C LYS A 9 -28.28 0.30 -38.52
N VAL A 10 -27.43 0.68 -37.58
CA VAL A 10 -26.80 -0.26 -36.66
C VAL A 10 -27.91 -0.97 -35.89
N GLY A 11 -28.01 -2.29 -36.04
CA GLY A 11 -29.07 -3.06 -35.40
C GLY A 11 -28.95 -2.96 -33.88
N GLU A 12 -30.06 -2.82 -33.18
CA GLU A 12 -30.07 -2.69 -31.71
C GLU A 12 -29.32 -3.84 -31.02
N LEU A 13 -29.46 -5.06 -31.55
CA LEU A 13 -28.68 -6.23 -31.10
C LEU A 13 -27.17 -6.01 -31.22
N SER A 14 -26.69 -5.40 -32.31
CA SER A 14 -25.25 -5.11 -32.50
C SER A 14 -24.72 -4.04 -31.54
N VAL A 15 -25.54 -3.04 -31.20
CA VAL A 15 -25.20 -2.05 -30.15
C VAL A 15 -25.10 -2.73 -28.79
N LEU A 16 -26.04 -3.61 -28.46
CA LEU A 16 -26.03 -4.36 -27.20
C LEU A 16 -24.85 -5.33 -27.12
N THR A 17 -24.50 -6.01 -28.22
CA THR A 17 -23.32 -6.87 -28.31
C THR A 17 -22.04 -6.06 -28.09
N PHE A 18 -21.87 -4.94 -28.79
CA PHE A 18 -20.70 -4.07 -28.60
C PHE A 18 -20.57 -3.56 -27.16
N ARG A 19 -21.67 -3.11 -26.55
CA ARG A 19 -21.67 -2.70 -25.13
C ARG A 19 -21.25 -3.84 -24.20
N ARG A 20 -21.75 -5.05 -24.45
CA ARG A 20 -21.35 -6.26 -23.68
C ARG A 20 -19.86 -6.55 -23.85
N GLU A 21 -19.34 -6.46 -25.07
CA GLU A 21 -17.91 -6.67 -25.36
C GLU A 21 -17.02 -5.60 -24.69
N CYS A 22 -17.43 -4.32 -24.69
CA CYS A 22 -16.73 -3.28 -23.95
C CYS A 22 -16.70 -3.55 -22.44
N LEU A 23 -17.84 -3.96 -21.86
CA LEU A 23 -17.91 -4.33 -20.45
C LEU A 23 -17.00 -5.53 -20.14
N GLN A 24 -16.99 -6.55 -20.99
CA GLN A 24 -16.08 -7.70 -20.85
C GLN A 24 -14.61 -7.26 -20.96
N GLY A 25 -14.29 -6.33 -21.85
CA GLY A 25 -12.96 -5.73 -21.97
C GLY A 25 -12.53 -5.02 -20.68
N LEU A 26 -13.39 -4.16 -20.13
CA LEU A 26 -13.14 -3.46 -18.86
C LEU A 26 -12.93 -4.44 -17.70
N VAL A 27 -13.73 -5.49 -17.61
CA VAL A 27 -13.56 -6.56 -16.61
C VAL A 27 -12.19 -7.21 -16.75
N LYS A 28 -11.77 -7.58 -17.98
CA LYS A 28 -10.44 -8.16 -18.22
C LYS A 28 -9.31 -7.22 -17.80
N VAL A 29 -9.42 -5.92 -18.09
CA VAL A 29 -8.45 -4.92 -17.66
C VAL A 29 -8.37 -4.83 -16.13
N VAL A 30 -9.51 -4.77 -15.44
CA VAL A 30 -9.55 -4.71 -13.97
C VAL A 30 -8.97 -5.97 -13.34
N VAL A 31 -9.32 -7.15 -13.85
CA VAL A 31 -8.73 -8.42 -13.39
C VAL A 31 -7.22 -8.41 -13.59
N LYS A 32 -6.74 -7.95 -14.75
CA LYS A 32 -5.29 -7.90 -15.02
C LYS A 32 -4.56 -6.92 -14.12
N LEU A 33 -5.16 -5.76 -13.85
CA LEU A 33 -4.66 -4.80 -12.89
C LEU A 33 -4.58 -5.40 -11.49
N GLN A 34 -5.59 -6.15 -11.05
CA GLN A 34 -5.59 -6.83 -9.75
C GLN A 34 -4.50 -7.91 -9.67
N GLU A 35 -4.32 -8.74 -10.71
CA GLU A 35 -3.26 -9.75 -10.79
C GLU A 35 -1.84 -9.16 -10.68
N LYS A 36 -1.65 -7.96 -11.27
CA LYS A 36 -0.38 -7.25 -11.30
C LYS A 36 -0.20 -6.32 -10.09
N SER A 37 -1.27 -6.03 -9.35
CA SER A 37 -1.23 -5.13 -8.20
C SER A 37 -0.44 -5.74 -7.05
N PRO A 38 0.43 -4.95 -6.37
CA PRO A 38 1.04 -5.34 -5.10
C PRO A 38 0.00 -5.68 -4.01
N LEU A 39 -1.25 -5.18 -4.14
CA LEU A 39 -2.33 -5.44 -3.19
C LEU A 39 -2.74 -6.91 -3.10
N LYS A 40 -2.33 -7.77 -4.04
CA LYS A 40 -2.54 -9.22 -3.90
C LYS A 40 -1.77 -9.82 -2.73
N PHE A 41 -0.64 -9.21 -2.34
CA PHE A 41 0.17 -9.65 -1.21
C PHE A 41 -0.42 -9.14 0.11
N GLN A 42 -0.61 -10.07 1.05
CA GLN A 42 -1.22 -9.76 2.35
C GLN A 42 -0.41 -8.70 3.13
N VAL A 43 0.92 -8.80 3.14
CA VAL A 43 1.80 -7.83 3.80
C VAL A 43 1.55 -6.41 3.30
N VAL A 44 1.39 -6.24 1.98
CA VAL A 44 1.12 -4.92 1.37
C VAL A 44 -0.23 -4.38 1.83
N ARG A 45 -1.27 -5.21 1.96
CA ARG A 45 -2.56 -4.75 2.50
C ARG A 45 -2.44 -4.39 3.99
N GLN A 46 -1.65 -5.14 4.73
CA GLN A 46 -1.44 -4.92 6.17
C GLN A 46 -0.65 -3.64 6.45
N THR A 47 0.24 -3.18 5.56
CA THR A 47 1.00 -1.92 5.75
C THR A 47 0.13 -0.68 5.87
N ALA A 48 -1.15 -0.77 5.51
CA ALA A 48 -2.13 0.29 5.77
C ALA A 48 -2.27 0.63 7.27
N CYS A 49 -1.82 -0.23 8.18
CA CYS A 49 -1.71 0.10 9.62
C CYS A 49 -0.67 1.17 9.95
N LEU A 50 0.24 1.49 9.02
CA LEU A 50 1.21 2.59 9.17
C LEU A 50 0.62 3.96 8.84
N ASN A 51 -0.66 4.04 8.46
CA ASN A 51 -1.35 5.30 8.23
C ASN A 51 -1.71 5.95 9.59
N PRO A 52 -1.18 7.15 9.91
CA PRO A 52 -1.41 7.80 11.20
C PRO A 52 -2.90 8.05 11.51
N SER A 53 -3.70 8.41 10.51
CA SER A 53 -5.14 8.61 10.71
C SER A 53 -5.86 7.31 11.06
N ARG A 54 -5.38 6.16 10.56
CA ARG A 54 -5.91 4.84 10.94
C ARG A 54 -5.42 4.41 12.32
N MET A 55 -4.16 4.67 12.64
CA MET A 55 -3.58 4.44 13.96
C MET A 55 -4.40 5.13 15.06
N HIS A 56 -4.87 6.36 14.79
CA HIS A 56 -5.76 7.10 15.68
C HIS A 56 -7.18 6.49 15.75
N ARG A 57 -7.77 6.17 14.59
CA ARG A 57 -9.18 5.76 14.50
C ARG A 57 -9.43 4.32 14.99
N ASP A 58 -8.52 3.40 14.72
CA ASP A 58 -8.67 1.97 15.02
C ASP A 58 -7.29 1.35 15.38
N PRO A 59 -6.80 1.62 16.60
CA PRO A 59 -5.50 1.12 17.05
C PRO A 59 -5.46 -0.41 17.13
N ASP A 60 -6.54 -1.05 17.58
CA ASP A 60 -6.60 -2.52 17.71
C ASP A 60 -6.48 -3.22 16.36
N TRP A 61 -7.14 -2.68 15.33
CA TRP A 61 -6.97 -3.18 13.96
C TRP A 61 -5.53 -2.99 13.48
N CYS A 62 -4.91 -1.83 13.76
CA CYS A 62 -3.53 -1.58 13.40
C CYS A 62 -2.57 -2.57 14.07
N ILE A 63 -2.76 -2.87 15.36
CA ILE A 63 -1.98 -3.87 16.09
C ILE A 63 -2.11 -5.26 15.45
N ARG A 64 -3.34 -5.68 15.11
CA ARG A 64 -3.56 -6.98 14.42
C ARG A 64 -2.84 -7.04 13.06
N GLN A 65 -2.85 -5.96 12.29
CA GLN A 65 -2.13 -5.91 11.03
C GLN A 65 -0.61 -5.98 11.24
N MET A 66 -0.08 -5.19 12.18
CA MET A 66 1.36 -5.17 12.49
C MET A 66 1.85 -6.55 12.92
N LYS A 67 1.11 -7.26 13.78
CA LYS A 67 1.40 -8.65 14.16
C LYS A 67 1.52 -9.56 12.95
N GLY A 68 0.63 -9.43 11.96
CA GLY A 68 0.69 -10.20 10.73
C GLY A 68 1.92 -9.88 9.85
N ILE A 69 2.32 -8.61 9.77
CA ILE A 69 3.55 -8.21 9.05
C ILE A 69 4.77 -8.81 9.75
N VAL A 70 4.89 -8.63 11.07
CA VAL A 70 5.99 -9.15 11.89
C VAL A 70 6.10 -10.67 11.77
N GLN A 71 4.98 -11.39 11.85
CA GLN A 71 4.94 -12.84 11.68
C GLN A 71 5.42 -13.27 10.28
N THR A 72 5.05 -12.53 9.24
CA THR A 72 5.52 -12.82 7.87
C THR A 72 7.04 -12.67 7.76
N PHE A 73 7.60 -11.60 8.33
CA PHE A 73 9.04 -11.38 8.34
C PHE A 73 9.79 -12.42 9.19
N LEU A 74 9.20 -12.86 10.31
CA LEU A 74 9.75 -13.91 11.15
C LEU A 74 9.83 -15.25 10.41
N GLN A 75 8.74 -15.65 9.73
CA GLN A 75 8.70 -16.88 8.93
C GLN A 75 9.68 -16.84 7.75
N GLY A 76 9.84 -15.67 7.13
CA GLY A 76 10.81 -15.45 6.06
C GLY A 76 12.27 -15.29 6.53
N LYS A 77 12.55 -15.40 7.83
CA LYS A 77 13.89 -15.17 8.43
C LYS A 77 14.48 -13.79 8.09
N HIS A 78 13.63 -12.78 7.92
CA HIS A 78 14.01 -11.40 7.62
C HIS A 78 14.16 -10.52 8.86
N LEU A 79 14.02 -11.08 10.07
CA LEU A 79 14.26 -10.42 11.35
C LEU A 79 15.55 -10.93 11.99
N ALA A 80 16.62 -10.13 11.91
CA ALA A 80 17.85 -10.36 12.65
C ALA A 80 17.55 -10.23 14.15
N GLY A 81 17.40 -11.37 14.85
CA GLY A 81 16.96 -11.43 16.25
C GLY A 81 15.73 -12.30 16.49
N GLY A 82 15.08 -12.81 15.44
CA GLY A 82 14.03 -13.83 15.57
C GLY A 82 12.83 -13.39 16.43
N ILE A 83 12.36 -14.29 17.29
CA ILE A 83 11.16 -14.09 18.14
C ILE A 83 11.35 -12.90 19.11
N PRO A 84 12.47 -12.76 19.85
CA PRO A 84 12.67 -11.60 20.73
C PRO A 84 12.54 -10.25 20.01
N ALA A 85 13.10 -10.13 18.80
CA ALA A 85 12.99 -8.91 18.02
C ALA A 85 11.54 -8.63 17.58
N ALA A 86 10.80 -9.68 17.20
CA ALA A 86 9.39 -9.60 16.85
C ALA A 86 8.53 -9.08 18.02
N ASP A 87 8.76 -9.60 19.22
CA ASP A 87 8.04 -9.19 20.44
C ASP A 87 8.31 -7.72 20.79
N VAL A 88 9.57 -7.29 20.71
CA VAL A 88 9.95 -5.88 20.94
C VAL A 88 9.25 -4.95 19.94
N ILE A 89 9.21 -5.30 18.65
CA ILE A 89 8.53 -4.48 17.63
C ILE A 89 7.04 -4.34 17.94
N ILE A 90 6.37 -5.45 18.28
CA ILE A 90 4.93 -5.45 18.63
C ILE A 90 4.69 -4.64 19.90
N GLN A 91 5.55 -4.77 20.91
CA GLN A 91 5.46 -4.02 22.15
C GLN A 91 5.63 -2.51 21.93
N GLN A 92 6.67 -2.11 21.18
CA GLN A 92 6.90 -0.71 20.82
C GLN A 92 5.72 -0.13 20.05
N PHE A 93 5.16 -0.87 19.09
CA PHE A 93 4.00 -0.42 18.31
C PHE A 93 2.74 -0.28 19.16
N THR A 94 2.50 -1.21 20.07
CA THR A 94 1.36 -1.15 20.99
C THR A 94 1.48 0.05 21.94
N SER A 95 2.70 0.31 22.42
CA SER A 95 3.01 1.46 23.27
C SER A 95 2.77 2.78 22.52
N LEU A 96 3.27 2.86 21.28
CA LEU A 96 3.08 4.01 20.39
C LEU A 96 1.60 4.39 20.24
N LEU A 97 0.75 3.38 19.98
CA LEU A 97 -0.67 3.62 19.77
C LEU A 97 -1.42 4.00 21.06
N SER A 98 -0.92 3.52 22.20
CA SER A 98 -1.52 3.81 23.50
C SER A 98 -1.17 5.21 24.01
N LEU A 99 0.05 5.68 23.74
CA LEU A 99 0.58 6.95 24.24
C LEU A 99 0.43 8.08 23.19
N GLU A 100 1.06 7.95 22.03
CA GLU A 100 1.12 9.00 21.00
C GLU A 100 -0.02 8.91 19.99
N GLY A 101 -0.54 7.72 19.71
CA GLY A 101 -1.54 7.48 18.65
C GLY A 101 -2.86 8.25 18.85
N ARG A 102 -3.14 8.72 20.08
CA ARG A 102 -4.30 9.57 20.40
C ARG A 102 -4.07 11.06 20.13
N GLY A 103 -2.85 11.46 19.78
CA GLY A 103 -2.48 12.84 19.51
C GLY A 103 -3.13 13.39 18.24
N GLU A 104 -3.39 14.71 18.23
CA GLU A 104 -4.03 15.39 17.10
C GLU A 104 -3.22 15.25 15.80
N GLN A 105 -1.89 15.17 15.89
CA GLN A 105 -1.02 14.99 14.72
C GLN A 105 -1.31 13.69 13.93
N PHE A 106 -1.74 12.63 14.62
CA PHE A 106 -2.14 11.39 13.96
C PHE A 106 -3.50 11.56 13.27
N ARG A 107 -4.45 12.22 13.94
CA ARG A 107 -5.78 12.50 13.40
C ARG A 107 -5.74 13.42 12.18
N SER A 108 -4.95 14.49 12.25
CA SER A 108 -4.85 15.54 11.25
C SER A 108 -3.89 15.19 10.10
N PHE A 109 -3.25 14.02 10.13
CA PHE A 109 -2.31 13.61 9.09
C PHE A 109 -2.98 13.57 7.71
N GLN A 110 -2.32 14.17 6.72
CA GLN A 110 -2.81 14.23 5.34
C GLN A 110 -1.78 13.59 4.39
N PRO A 111 -2.05 12.39 3.83
CA PRO A 111 -1.11 11.65 2.99
C PRO A 111 -0.57 12.42 1.77
N PHE A 112 -1.34 13.39 1.26
CA PHE A 112 -0.96 14.21 0.10
C PHE A 112 -0.15 15.46 0.46
N LYS A 113 -0.11 15.84 1.74
CA LYS A 113 0.65 17.01 2.23
C LYS A 113 1.87 16.61 3.07
N GLN A 114 1.82 15.44 3.70
CA GLN A 114 2.85 14.94 4.59
C GLN A 114 3.23 13.53 4.20
N ARG A 115 4.54 13.28 4.14
CA ARG A 115 5.05 11.93 3.86
C ARG A 115 5.01 11.07 5.12
N VAL A 116 4.51 9.84 4.97
CA VAL A 116 4.37 8.90 6.09
C VAL A 116 5.72 8.51 6.69
N ASP A 117 6.77 8.40 5.89
CA ASP A 117 8.10 8.01 6.36
C ASP A 117 8.75 9.11 7.23
N VAL A 118 8.58 10.37 6.85
CA VAL A 118 9.03 11.52 7.64
C VAL A 118 8.26 11.60 8.95
N PHE A 119 6.92 11.46 8.90
CA PHE A 119 6.09 11.46 10.10
C PHE A 119 6.52 10.35 11.07
N LEU A 120 6.64 9.12 10.60
CA LEU A 120 7.05 7.98 11.42
C LEU A 120 8.47 8.17 11.99
N HIS A 121 9.40 8.73 11.23
CA HIS A 121 10.73 9.01 11.75
C HIS A 121 10.71 9.98 12.93
N LEU A 122 9.95 11.08 12.81
CA LEU A 122 9.82 12.09 13.86
C LEU A 122 9.11 11.56 15.10
N THR A 123 8.11 10.69 14.93
CA THR A 123 7.35 10.15 16.07
C THR A 123 8.08 8.99 16.76
N LEU A 124 8.81 8.16 16.00
CA LEU A 124 9.48 6.97 16.55
C LEU A 124 10.87 7.27 17.10
N SER A 125 11.54 8.32 16.62
CA SER A 125 12.86 8.70 17.12
C SER A 125 12.75 9.64 18.33
N PRO A 126 13.50 9.40 19.42
CA PRO A 126 14.45 8.30 19.66
C PRO A 126 13.86 7.08 20.39
N SER A 127 12.59 7.13 20.80
CA SER A 127 12.01 6.20 21.78
C SER A 127 11.74 4.77 21.27
N TYR A 128 11.56 4.58 19.97
CA TYR A 128 11.07 3.33 19.36
C TYR A 128 11.95 2.88 18.18
N MET A 129 13.24 2.66 18.42
CA MET A 129 14.23 2.43 17.36
C MET A 129 14.10 1.10 16.62
N ASP A 130 13.71 0.02 17.30
CA ASP A 130 13.52 -1.28 16.64
C ASP A 130 12.30 -1.24 15.73
N LEU A 131 11.21 -0.61 16.18
CA LEU A 131 10.04 -0.34 15.37
C LEU A 131 10.37 0.58 14.18
N LEU A 132 11.16 1.65 14.38
CA LEU A 132 11.57 2.53 13.28
C LEU A 132 12.33 1.75 12.19
N ARG A 133 13.35 0.97 12.59
CA ARG A 133 14.14 0.15 11.65
C ARG A 133 13.24 -0.85 10.93
N PHE A 134 12.29 -1.45 11.63
CA PHE A 134 11.32 -2.36 11.04
C PHE A 134 10.39 -1.66 10.03
N CYS A 135 9.81 -0.53 10.39
CA CYS A 135 8.97 0.28 9.50
C CYS A 135 9.74 0.72 8.25
N GLN A 136 11.02 1.09 8.38
CA GLN A 136 11.87 1.41 7.24
C GLN A 136 12.02 0.21 6.29
N SER A 137 12.32 -0.99 6.80
CA SER A 137 12.39 -2.20 5.96
C SER A 137 11.06 -2.49 5.25
N VAL A 138 9.93 -2.36 5.95
CA VAL A 138 8.59 -2.55 5.36
C VAL A 138 8.32 -1.51 4.25
N LEU A 139 8.65 -0.24 4.48
CA LEU A 139 8.45 0.85 3.51
C LEU A 139 9.43 0.79 2.34
N LEU A 140 10.61 0.19 2.51
CA LEU A 140 11.52 -0.08 1.40
C LEU A 140 10.96 -1.15 0.46
N LEU A 141 10.36 -2.22 1.02
CA LEU A 141 9.72 -3.26 0.21
C LEU A 141 8.47 -2.76 -0.53
N SER A 142 7.74 -1.78 0.01
CA SER A 142 6.57 -1.22 -0.67
C SER A 142 6.93 -0.33 -1.87
N ARG A 143 8.19 0.12 -1.99
CA ARG A 143 8.70 0.91 -3.13
C ARG A 143 9.21 0.07 -4.30
N GLY A 144 8.98 -1.24 -4.31
CA GLY A 144 9.44 -2.12 -5.39
C GLY A 144 9.01 -1.62 -6.78
N GLN A 145 10.00 -1.25 -7.60
CA GLN A 145 10.00 -0.85 -9.03
C GLN A 145 10.08 0.64 -9.42
N ASP A 146 9.94 1.63 -8.51
CA ASP A 146 10.04 3.05 -8.93
C ASP A 146 11.46 3.45 -9.42
N THR A 147 12.50 2.80 -8.89
CA THR A 147 13.90 3.08 -9.26
C THR A 147 14.35 2.31 -10.51
N VAL A 148 13.70 1.20 -10.85
CA VAL A 148 14.10 0.37 -11.99
C VAL A 148 13.62 0.97 -13.30
N GLU A 149 12.45 1.64 -13.32
CA GLU A 149 11.96 2.30 -14.54
C GLU A 149 12.73 3.57 -14.93
N ARG A 150 13.45 4.22 -13.99
CA ARG A 150 14.34 5.34 -14.34
C ARG A 150 15.67 4.90 -14.98
N GLY A 151 16.08 3.64 -14.79
CA GLY A 151 17.33 3.11 -15.33
C GLY A 151 17.28 2.67 -16.80
N PHE A 152 16.08 2.53 -17.38
CA PHE A 152 15.88 2.08 -18.76
C PHE A 152 15.73 3.22 -19.78
N SER A 153 15.79 4.49 -19.37
CA SER A 153 15.92 5.63 -20.28
C SER A 153 17.40 6.03 -20.45
N ILE A 154 18.17 5.14 -21.07
CA ILE A 154 19.38 5.54 -21.81
C ILE A 154 19.14 5.16 -23.27
N ASN A 155 18.17 5.83 -23.91
CA ASN A 155 18.28 6.13 -25.33
C ASN A 155 18.53 7.63 -25.40
N LYS A 156 19.80 8.00 -25.21
CA LYS A 156 20.31 9.24 -25.77
C LYS A 156 20.62 8.91 -27.23
N GLU A 157 19.80 9.45 -28.13
CA GLU A 157 20.22 9.72 -29.51
C GLU A 157 21.47 10.61 -29.52
#